data_AF-H9F022-F1
#
_entry.id   AF-H9F022-F1
#
_cell.length_a   1.000
_cell.length_b   1.000
_cell.length_c   1.000
_cell.angle_alpha   90.00
_cell.angle_beta   90.00
_cell.angle_gamma   90.00
#
_symmetry.space_group_name_H-M   'P 1'
#
loop_
_entity.id
_entity.type
_entity.pdbx_description
1 polymer ?
#
loop_
_entity_poly.entity_id
_entity_poly.type
_entity_poly.pdbx_seq_one_letter_code
_entity_poly.pdbx_strand_id
1 'polypeptide(L)'
;MAEANPPRGKMRFRRNAASFPGNLHLVLVLRPTSFLQRTFTDIGFRFSQEDFMLKLPAIENFALTVKEMAQMLQSFGTELAETELPDDIPSIEEILAIRAERYHLLKNDITAVTKEGKILLTNLEVPDTEGAVSSRLECHQQISGDWQTINKLLTQVRDMETAFDGFWEKHQLKMEQYLQLWKFEQDFQQLVTEVEFLLNQQAELADVTGTIAQVKQKIKKLENLDENSQELLSKAQFVILHGHKLAANHHYALDLICQRCNELRYLSDILVNEIKAKRIQLSRTFKMHKLLQQARQCCDEGECLLANQEIDKFQSKEDAQKALQDIENFLEMALPFINYEPETLQYEFDVI
;
A
#
# COMPACT_ATOMS: atom_id res chain seq x y z
N MET A 1 2.09 -34.95 20.27
CA MET A 1 1.51 -34.90 18.91
C MET A 1 0.60 -33.69 18.82
N ALA A 2 1.11 -32.59 18.26
CA ALA A 2 0.36 -31.49 17.63
C ALA A 2 1.40 -30.44 17.18
N GLU A 3 2.14 -30.74 16.10
CA GLU A 3 2.93 -29.74 15.39
C GLU A 3 1.97 -28.84 14.61
N ALA A 4 1.82 -27.59 15.04
CA ALA A 4 1.18 -26.56 14.23
C ALA A 4 2.24 -25.97 13.29
N ASN A 5 2.37 -26.56 12.10
CA ASN A 5 3.09 -25.93 10.99
C ASN A 5 2.29 -24.71 10.49
N PRO A 6 2.88 -23.50 10.41
CA PRO A 6 2.25 -22.42 9.66
C PRO A 6 2.34 -22.71 8.15
N PRO A 7 1.34 -22.29 7.36
CA PRO A 7 1.22 -22.73 5.98
C PRO A 7 2.30 -22.09 5.11
N ARG A 8 3.18 -22.93 4.56
CA ARG A 8 4.08 -22.59 3.45
C ARG A 8 3.24 -22.25 2.22
N GLY A 9 3.23 -20.97 1.84
CA GLY A 9 2.70 -20.53 0.56
C GLY A 9 3.52 -19.36 0.04
N LYS A 10 4.41 -19.61 -0.93
CA LYS A 10 4.88 -18.54 -1.83
C LYS A 10 3.64 -17.98 -2.52
N MET A 11 3.17 -16.81 -2.09
CA MET A 11 2.07 -16.13 -2.75
C MET A 11 2.57 -15.62 -4.10
N ARG A 12 2.16 -16.30 -5.17
CA ARG A 12 1.94 -15.60 -6.43
C ARG A 12 0.94 -14.48 -6.12
N PHE A 13 1.17 -13.27 -6.64
CA PHE A 13 0.12 -12.27 -6.79
C PHE A 13 -0.99 -12.90 -7.64
N ARG A 14 -1.87 -13.70 -7.03
CA ARG A 14 -3.16 -14.00 -7.63
C ARG A 14 -3.87 -12.66 -7.58
N ARG A 15 -4.04 -12.04 -8.76
CA ARG A 15 -5.00 -10.96 -8.99
C ARG A 15 -6.22 -11.28 -8.12
N ASN A 16 -6.42 -10.52 -7.05
CA ASN A 16 -7.72 -10.50 -6.40
C ASN A 16 -8.64 -9.84 -7.42
N ALA A 17 -9.23 -10.66 -8.28
CA ALA A 17 -10.21 -10.24 -9.29
C ALA A 17 -11.44 -9.58 -8.66
N ALA A 18 -11.57 -9.62 -7.33
CA ALA A 18 -12.57 -8.88 -6.56
C ALA A 18 -12.22 -7.39 -6.37
N SER A 19 -10.94 -7.00 -6.45
CA SER A 19 -10.48 -5.62 -6.19
C SER A 19 -10.36 -4.79 -7.48
N PHE A 20 -10.33 -5.46 -8.63
CA PHE A 20 -10.37 -4.84 -9.94
C PHE A 20 -11.78 -5.02 -10.49
N PRO A 21 -12.60 -3.95 -10.59
CA PRO A 21 -13.91 -4.10 -11.19
C PRO A 21 -13.73 -4.37 -12.67
N GLY A 22 -13.85 -5.64 -13.06
CA GLY A 22 -14.29 -5.99 -14.40
C GLY A 22 -15.59 -5.23 -14.67
N ASN A 23 -15.60 -4.47 -15.76
CA ASN A 23 -16.69 -3.61 -16.23
C ASN A 23 -16.78 -2.22 -15.57
N LEU A 24 -15.97 -1.28 -16.05
CA LEU A 24 -16.31 0.15 -16.09
C LEU A 24 -17.47 0.37 -17.10
N HIS A 25 -18.66 -0.17 -16.78
CA HIS A 25 -19.86 -0.08 -17.63
C HIS A 25 -20.58 1.28 -17.49
N LEU A 26 -19.84 2.37 -17.25
CA LEU A 26 -20.41 3.70 -16.98
C LEU A 26 -20.26 4.70 -18.13
N VAL A 27 -19.78 4.26 -19.30
CA VAL A 27 -19.72 5.10 -20.52
C VAL A 27 -20.57 4.49 -21.64
N LEU A 28 -21.83 4.19 -21.33
CA LEU A 28 -22.88 3.96 -22.35
C LEU A 28 -23.88 5.13 -22.44
N VAL A 29 -23.59 6.25 -21.75
CA VAL A 29 -24.46 7.44 -21.68
C VAL A 29 -24.12 8.48 -22.76
N LEU A 30 -23.21 8.18 -23.68
CA LEU A 30 -23.12 8.91 -24.95
C LEU A 30 -23.73 8.00 -26.02
N ARG A 31 -25.04 8.11 -26.24
CA ARG A 31 -25.66 7.75 -27.53
C ARG A 31 -25.95 9.06 -28.28
N PRO A 32 -24.98 9.60 -29.05
CA PRO A 32 -25.21 10.77 -29.91
C PRO A 32 -26.15 10.45 -31.08
N THR A 33 -26.40 9.16 -31.35
CA THR A 33 -26.98 8.69 -32.60
C THR A 33 -28.40 9.18 -32.87
N SER A 34 -29.29 9.20 -31.87
CA SER A 34 -30.71 9.54 -32.10
C SER A 34 -30.96 11.05 -32.26
N PHE A 35 -30.15 11.90 -31.62
CA PHE A 35 -30.33 13.35 -31.68
C PHE A 35 -29.63 13.98 -32.89
N LEU A 36 -28.43 13.50 -33.23
CA LEU A 36 -27.72 13.95 -34.42
C LEU A 36 -28.50 13.57 -35.69
N GLN A 37 -29.03 12.34 -35.80
CA GLN A 37 -29.87 11.93 -36.94
C GLN A 37 -31.08 12.87 -37.15
N ARG A 38 -31.69 13.35 -36.07
CA ARG A 38 -32.83 14.28 -36.13
C ARG A 38 -32.44 15.69 -36.55
N THR A 39 -31.30 16.17 -36.07
CA THR A 39 -30.77 17.49 -36.46
C THR A 39 -30.34 17.51 -37.93
N PHE A 40 -29.71 16.43 -38.43
CA PHE A 40 -29.34 16.29 -39.84
C PHE A 40 -30.54 16.20 -40.78
N THR A 41 -31.63 15.57 -40.34
CA THR A 41 -32.87 15.48 -41.14
C THR A 41 -33.64 16.79 -41.19
N ASP A 42 -33.64 17.59 -40.10
CA ASP A 42 -34.31 18.89 -40.06
C ASP A 42 -33.60 19.98 -40.90
N ILE A 43 -32.28 19.86 -41.12
CA ILE A 43 -31.50 20.77 -41.98
C ILE A 43 -31.89 20.62 -43.46
N GLY A 44 -32.21 19.42 -43.93
CA GLY A 44 -32.47 19.14 -45.36
C GLY A 44 -33.76 19.73 -45.94
N PHE A 45 -34.69 20.24 -45.12
CA PHE A 45 -36.05 20.61 -45.56
C PHE A 45 -36.35 22.12 -45.67
N ARG A 46 -35.38 23.03 -45.44
CA ARG A 46 -35.70 24.45 -45.17
C ARG A 46 -35.11 25.53 -46.08
N PHE A 47 -34.59 25.29 -47.29
CA PHE A 47 -33.81 26.34 -47.99
C PHE A 47 -34.36 26.81 -49.35
N SER A 48 -34.26 28.12 -49.60
CA SER A 48 -34.38 28.76 -50.93
C SER A 48 -32.98 28.93 -51.57
N GLN A 49 -32.94 29.14 -52.89
CA GLN A 49 -31.78 28.86 -53.77
C GLN A 49 -30.51 29.73 -53.53
N GLU A 50 -30.61 30.89 -52.88
CA GLU A 50 -29.49 31.84 -52.72
C GLU A 50 -28.80 31.75 -51.35
N ASP A 51 -29.54 31.49 -50.26
CA ASP A 51 -28.97 31.19 -48.92
C ASP A 51 -28.35 29.78 -48.85
N PHE A 52 -28.72 28.90 -49.78
CA PHE A 52 -28.23 27.53 -49.91
C PHE A 52 -26.71 27.43 -50.20
N MET A 53 -26.14 28.41 -50.90
CA MET A 53 -24.80 28.28 -51.49
C MET A 53 -23.64 28.62 -50.54
N LEU A 54 -23.88 29.33 -49.42
CA LEU A 54 -22.79 29.85 -48.56
C LEU A 54 -22.92 29.50 -47.08
N LYS A 55 -24.13 29.50 -46.49
CA LYS A 55 -24.33 29.32 -45.04
C LYS A 55 -24.56 27.85 -44.65
N LEU A 56 -25.30 27.12 -45.48
CA LEU A 56 -25.60 25.70 -45.28
C LEU A 56 -24.35 24.81 -45.17
N PRO A 57 -23.37 24.92 -46.10
CA PRO A 57 -22.17 24.10 -46.03
C PRO A 57 -21.37 24.31 -44.74
N ALA A 58 -21.38 25.54 -44.19
CA ALA A 58 -20.70 25.84 -42.93
C ALA A 58 -21.39 25.20 -41.71
N ILE A 59 -22.72 25.18 -41.70
CA ILE A 59 -23.52 24.54 -40.63
C ILE A 59 -23.38 23.01 -40.71
N GLU A 60 -23.42 22.44 -41.91
CA GLU A 60 -23.22 21.00 -42.13
C GLU A 60 -21.81 20.56 -41.73
N ASN A 61 -20.78 21.32 -42.13
CA ASN A 61 -19.40 21.06 -41.71
C ASN A 61 -19.26 21.11 -40.19
N PHE A 62 -19.83 22.12 -39.53
CA PHE A 62 -19.80 22.19 -38.07
C PHE A 62 -20.49 20.99 -37.41
N ALA A 63 -21.64 20.57 -37.92
CA ALA A 63 -22.33 19.39 -37.43
C ALA A 63 -21.51 18.10 -37.61
N LEU A 64 -20.76 17.98 -38.70
CA LEU A 64 -19.79 16.88 -38.92
C LEU A 64 -18.65 16.95 -37.89
N THR A 65 -18.05 18.12 -37.66
CA THR A 65 -17.02 18.33 -36.64
C THR A 65 -17.50 17.92 -35.25
N VAL A 66 -18.72 18.32 -34.86
CA VAL A 66 -19.34 17.94 -33.58
C VAL A 66 -19.53 16.42 -33.46
N LYS A 67 -19.91 15.77 -34.57
CA LYS A 67 -20.06 14.31 -34.62
C LYS A 67 -18.71 13.59 -34.50
N GLU A 68 -17.69 14.05 -35.21
CA GLU A 68 -16.33 13.51 -35.12
C GLU A 68 -15.77 13.66 -33.70
N MET A 69 -15.99 14.82 -33.07
CA MET A 69 -15.66 15.04 -31.65
C MET A 69 -16.32 13.99 -30.75
N ALA A 70 -17.63 13.77 -30.91
CA ALA A 70 -18.34 12.76 -30.14
C ALA A 70 -17.73 11.35 -30.28
N GLN A 71 -17.31 10.98 -31.51
CA GLN A 71 -16.67 9.70 -31.79
C GLN A 71 -15.27 9.59 -31.17
N MET A 72 -14.49 10.67 -31.18
CA MET A 72 -13.17 10.70 -30.54
C MET A 72 -13.29 10.52 -29.01
N LEU A 73 -14.20 11.25 -28.37
CA LEU A 73 -14.46 11.11 -26.93
C LEU A 73 -14.96 9.71 -26.57
N GLN A 74 -15.84 9.14 -27.39
CA GLN A 74 -16.34 7.77 -27.19
C GLN A 74 -15.21 6.75 -27.30
N SER A 75 -14.36 6.84 -28.34
CA SER A 75 -13.28 5.86 -28.54
C SER A 75 -12.26 5.89 -27.39
N PHE A 76 -11.90 7.07 -26.91
CA PHE A 76 -11.03 7.22 -25.75
C PHE A 76 -11.69 6.69 -24.47
N GLY A 77 -12.98 6.97 -24.24
CA GLY A 77 -13.73 6.42 -23.11
C GLY A 77 -13.76 4.88 -23.09
N THR A 78 -13.95 4.26 -24.25
CA THR A 78 -13.90 2.79 -24.41
C THR A 78 -12.52 2.25 -24.10
N GLU A 79 -11.46 2.86 -24.63
CA GLU A 79 -10.08 2.46 -24.36
C GLU A 79 -9.76 2.51 -22.87
N LEU A 80 -10.17 3.56 -22.17
CA LEU A 80 -10.00 3.69 -20.73
C LEU A 80 -10.75 2.61 -19.93
N ALA A 81 -11.91 2.15 -20.43
CA ALA A 81 -12.72 1.14 -19.77
C ALA A 81 -12.23 -0.31 -20.03
N GLU A 82 -11.67 -0.56 -21.21
CA GLU A 82 -11.33 -1.91 -21.70
C GLU A 82 -9.85 -2.27 -21.58
N THR A 83 -8.96 -1.30 -21.38
CA THR A 83 -7.52 -1.61 -21.32
C THR A 83 -7.16 -2.41 -20.07
N GLU A 84 -6.53 -3.56 -20.29
CA GLU A 84 -5.84 -4.28 -19.23
C GLU A 84 -4.59 -3.51 -18.79
N LEU A 85 -4.43 -3.29 -17.49
CA LEU A 85 -3.21 -2.70 -16.96
C LEU A 85 -2.10 -3.77 -16.87
N PRO A 86 -0.84 -3.40 -17.15
CA PRO A 86 0.31 -4.28 -16.94
C PRO A 86 0.52 -4.60 -15.45
N ASP A 87 1.41 -5.55 -15.17
CA ASP A 87 1.65 -6.06 -13.81
C ASP A 87 2.83 -5.35 -13.09
N ASP A 88 3.30 -4.19 -13.60
CA ASP A 88 4.41 -3.40 -13.03
C ASP A 88 4.09 -1.90 -12.91
N ILE A 89 4.53 -1.23 -11.83
CA ILE A 89 4.26 0.21 -11.59
C ILE A 89 4.72 1.10 -12.75
N PRO A 90 5.98 1.03 -13.22
CA PRO A 90 6.47 2.03 -14.16
C PRO A 90 5.66 2.07 -15.45
N SER A 91 5.28 0.91 -15.99
CA SER A 91 4.44 0.82 -17.18
C SER A 91 3.02 1.37 -16.93
N ILE A 92 2.46 1.15 -15.74
CA ILE A 92 1.15 1.73 -15.37
C ILE A 92 1.23 3.26 -15.28
N GLU A 93 2.27 3.79 -14.62
CA GLU A 93 2.48 5.24 -14.50
C GLU A 93 2.67 5.91 -15.87
N GLU A 94 3.41 5.26 -16.78
CA GLU A 94 3.58 5.73 -18.16
C GLU A 94 2.24 5.75 -18.92
N ILE A 95 1.47 4.65 -18.86
CA ILE A 95 0.15 4.57 -19.50
C ILE A 95 -0.79 5.67 -18.97
N LEU A 96 -0.80 5.92 -17.66
CA LEU A 96 -1.62 6.97 -17.07
C LEU A 96 -1.17 8.37 -17.49
N ALA A 97 0.14 8.62 -17.61
CA ALA A 97 0.68 9.88 -18.12
C ALA A 97 0.26 10.14 -19.57
N ILE A 98 0.40 9.13 -20.45
CA ILE A 98 -0.02 9.22 -21.87
C ILE A 98 -1.52 9.51 -21.97
N ARG A 99 -2.34 8.86 -21.13
CA ARG A 99 -3.79 9.09 -21.09
C ARG A 99 -4.14 10.49 -20.62
N ALA A 100 -3.44 11.01 -19.61
CA ALA A 100 -3.64 12.37 -19.13
C ALA A 100 -3.29 13.40 -20.23
N GLU A 101 -2.21 13.19 -20.97
CA GLU A 101 -1.87 14.02 -22.13
C GLU A 101 -2.98 13.97 -23.18
N ARG A 102 -3.47 12.77 -23.53
CA ARG A 102 -4.54 12.60 -24.52
C ARG A 102 -5.87 13.23 -24.07
N TYR A 103 -6.20 13.17 -22.78
CA TYR A 103 -7.33 13.90 -22.21
C TYR A 103 -7.20 15.42 -22.47
N HIS A 104 -6.02 16.00 -22.22
CA HIS A 104 -5.78 17.42 -22.45
C HIS A 104 -5.84 17.80 -23.93
N LEU A 105 -5.37 16.94 -24.84
CA LEU A 105 -5.52 17.15 -26.28
C LEU A 105 -6.99 17.19 -26.69
N LEU A 106 -7.79 16.20 -26.28
CA LEU A 106 -9.23 16.16 -26.55
C LEU A 106 -9.95 17.38 -25.98
N LYS A 107 -9.53 17.87 -24.80
CA LYS A 107 -10.08 19.09 -24.19
C LYS A 107 -9.79 20.35 -25.02
N ASN A 108 -8.58 20.44 -25.58
CA ASN A 108 -8.22 21.53 -26.49
C ASN A 108 -9.05 21.47 -27.78
N ASP A 109 -9.29 20.27 -28.31
CA ASP A 109 -10.10 20.09 -29.51
C ASP A 109 -11.57 20.49 -29.25
N ILE A 110 -12.18 20.06 -28.12
CA ILE A 110 -13.52 20.52 -27.70
C ILE A 110 -13.58 22.06 -27.65
N THR A 111 -12.54 22.68 -27.09
CA THR A 111 -12.44 24.14 -26.99
C THR A 111 -12.37 24.80 -28.38
N ALA A 112 -11.64 24.18 -29.33
CA ALA A 112 -11.56 24.64 -30.71
C ALA A 112 -12.92 24.54 -31.42
N VAL A 113 -13.61 23.40 -31.31
CA VAL A 113 -14.97 23.21 -31.87
C VAL A 113 -15.96 24.21 -31.25
N THR A 114 -15.87 24.46 -29.95
CA THR A 114 -16.70 25.47 -29.28
C THR A 114 -16.44 26.89 -29.83
N LYS A 115 -15.18 27.24 -30.10
CA LYS A 115 -14.82 28.54 -30.72
C LYS A 115 -15.34 28.63 -32.15
N GLU A 116 -15.21 27.57 -32.93
CA GLU A 116 -15.75 27.50 -34.30
C GLU A 116 -17.26 27.77 -34.31
N GLY A 117 -18.04 27.07 -33.47
CA GLY A 117 -19.47 27.28 -33.38
C GLY A 117 -19.87 28.70 -32.94
N LYS A 118 -19.10 29.33 -32.04
CA LYS A 118 -19.31 30.73 -31.65
C LYS A 118 -19.03 31.70 -32.80
N ILE A 119 -17.96 31.48 -33.57
CA ILE A 119 -17.64 32.29 -34.75
C ILE A 119 -18.75 32.15 -35.81
N LEU A 120 -19.27 30.93 -36.01
CA LEU A 120 -20.39 30.69 -36.90
C LEU A 120 -21.65 31.45 -36.47
N LEU A 121 -21.97 31.47 -35.17
CA LEU A 121 -23.07 32.29 -34.66
C LEU A 121 -22.88 33.78 -34.95
N THR A 122 -21.68 34.33 -34.71
CA THR A 122 -21.41 35.75 -34.98
C THR A 122 -21.47 36.09 -36.46
N ASN A 123 -21.10 35.15 -37.35
CA ASN A 123 -21.19 35.35 -38.80
C ASN A 123 -22.63 35.28 -39.33
N LEU A 124 -23.56 34.70 -38.56
CA LEU A 124 -24.99 34.66 -38.89
C LEU A 124 -25.77 35.87 -38.36
N GLU A 125 -25.20 36.66 -37.44
CA GLU A 125 -25.75 37.95 -37.03
C GLU A 125 -25.51 39.00 -38.13
N VAL A 126 -26.58 39.42 -38.82
CA VAL A 126 -26.53 40.48 -39.84
C VAL A 126 -26.70 41.85 -39.16
N PRO A 127 -25.84 42.86 -39.41
CA PRO A 127 -26.06 44.22 -38.92
C PRO A 127 -27.33 44.80 -39.56
N ASP A 128 -28.25 45.35 -38.75
CA ASP A 128 -29.46 46.04 -39.22
C ASP A 128 -29.06 47.13 -40.22
N THR A 129 -29.25 46.87 -41.51
CA THR A 129 -29.15 47.89 -42.56
C THR A 129 -30.51 47.97 -43.24
N GLU A 130 -31.12 49.15 -43.12
CA GLU A 130 -32.49 49.46 -43.49
C GLU A 130 -32.73 49.29 -45.00
N GLY A 131 -33.67 48.41 -45.37
CA GLY A 131 -34.34 48.49 -46.68
C GLY A 131 -34.60 47.17 -47.41
N ALA A 132 -35.74 46.52 -47.12
CA ALA A 132 -36.59 45.71 -48.04
C ALA A 132 -37.46 44.75 -47.21
N VAL A 133 -38.79 44.97 -47.17
CA VAL A 133 -39.67 44.33 -46.16
C VAL A 133 -40.26 42.97 -46.61
N SER A 134 -40.21 42.62 -47.90
CA SER A 134 -40.87 41.38 -48.39
C SER A 134 -39.96 40.14 -48.43
N SER A 135 -38.67 40.28 -48.78
CA SER A 135 -37.66 39.20 -48.65
C SER A 135 -37.15 39.05 -47.21
N ARG A 136 -37.41 40.04 -46.35
CA ARG A 136 -37.01 40.05 -44.93
C ARG A 136 -37.71 38.99 -44.10
N LEU A 137 -38.98 38.68 -44.37
CA LEU A 137 -39.76 37.78 -43.49
C LEU A 137 -39.30 36.33 -43.60
N GLU A 138 -39.03 35.85 -44.83
CA GLU A 138 -38.50 34.51 -45.10
C GLU A 138 -37.03 34.41 -44.67
N CYS A 139 -36.22 35.43 -44.96
CA CYS A 139 -34.82 35.51 -44.54
C CYS A 139 -34.69 35.51 -42.99
N HIS A 140 -35.55 36.23 -42.28
CA HIS A 140 -35.53 36.30 -40.81
C HIS A 140 -35.97 34.98 -40.14
N GLN A 141 -36.97 34.29 -40.72
CA GLN A 141 -37.37 32.96 -40.24
C GLN A 141 -36.26 31.91 -40.45
N GLN A 142 -35.53 31.99 -41.56
CA GLN A 142 -34.43 31.08 -41.87
C GLN A 142 -33.20 31.31 -40.98
N ILE A 143 -32.79 32.58 -40.82
CA ILE A 143 -31.71 32.98 -39.89
C ILE A 143 -32.05 32.52 -38.46
N SER A 144 -33.32 32.62 -38.05
CA SER A 144 -33.77 32.11 -36.75
C SER A 144 -33.65 30.58 -36.62
N GLY A 145 -33.80 29.81 -37.70
CA GLY A 145 -33.67 28.34 -37.68
C GLY A 145 -32.22 27.86 -37.64
N ASP A 146 -31.35 28.49 -38.42
CA ASP A 146 -29.92 28.19 -38.49
C ASP A 146 -29.21 28.54 -37.17
N TRP A 147 -29.54 29.70 -36.60
CA TRP A 147 -29.05 30.12 -35.29
C TRP A 147 -29.45 29.15 -34.19
N GLN A 148 -30.71 28.67 -34.19
CA GLN A 148 -31.18 27.65 -33.24
C GLN A 148 -30.45 26.32 -33.42
N THR A 149 -30.12 25.94 -34.66
CA THR A 149 -29.42 24.69 -34.97
C THR A 149 -27.98 24.71 -34.44
N ILE A 150 -27.23 25.79 -34.69
CA ILE A 150 -25.87 25.95 -34.14
C ILE A 150 -25.90 26.02 -32.61
N ASN A 151 -26.86 26.74 -32.02
CA ASN A 151 -26.96 26.81 -30.56
C ASN A 151 -27.25 25.43 -29.93
N LYS A 152 -28.07 24.58 -30.59
CA LYS A 152 -28.27 23.19 -30.18
C LYS A 152 -26.98 22.36 -30.30
N LEU A 153 -26.22 22.52 -31.37
CA LEU A 153 -24.93 21.83 -31.55
C LEU A 153 -23.90 22.27 -30.51
N LEU A 154 -23.80 23.57 -30.22
CA LEU A 154 -22.94 24.10 -29.15
C LEU A 154 -23.37 23.59 -27.77
N THR A 155 -24.67 23.46 -27.52
CA THR A 155 -25.18 22.85 -26.28
C THR A 155 -24.73 21.39 -26.19
N GLN A 156 -24.79 20.62 -27.28
CA GLN A 156 -24.27 19.24 -27.31
C GLN A 156 -22.77 19.18 -27.02
N VAL A 157 -21.96 20.06 -27.61
CA VAL A 157 -20.51 20.09 -27.34
C VAL A 157 -20.24 20.31 -25.85
N ARG A 158 -20.94 21.26 -25.23
CA ARG A 158 -20.84 21.53 -23.79
C ARG A 158 -21.27 20.33 -22.94
N ASP A 159 -22.37 19.68 -23.31
CA ASP A 159 -22.89 18.55 -22.56
C ASP A 159 -21.95 17.32 -22.69
N MET A 160 -21.36 17.10 -23.88
CA MET A 160 -20.32 16.08 -24.09
C MET A 160 -19.07 16.38 -23.27
N GLU A 161 -18.61 17.64 -23.26
CA GLU A 161 -17.48 18.09 -22.45
C GLU A 161 -17.71 17.83 -20.96
N THR A 162 -18.88 18.21 -20.45
CA THR A 162 -19.25 18.02 -19.04
C THR A 162 -19.28 16.54 -18.66
N ALA A 163 -19.87 15.70 -19.53
CA ALA A 163 -19.92 14.26 -19.32
C ALA A 163 -18.52 13.61 -19.36
N PHE A 164 -17.67 14.08 -20.26
CA PHE A 164 -16.30 13.60 -20.42
C PHE A 164 -15.43 13.96 -19.22
N ASP A 165 -15.46 15.22 -18.77
CA ASP A 165 -14.73 15.67 -17.58
C ASP A 165 -15.15 14.85 -16.34
N GLY A 166 -16.46 14.70 -16.11
CA GLY A 166 -16.97 13.96 -14.96
C GLY A 166 -16.65 12.46 -15.00
N PHE A 167 -16.49 11.88 -16.20
CA PHE A 167 -15.97 10.52 -16.33
C PHE A 167 -14.47 10.45 -16.03
N TRP A 168 -13.69 11.37 -16.63
CA TRP A 168 -12.24 11.42 -16.47
C TRP A 168 -11.83 11.62 -15.01
N GLU A 169 -12.42 12.56 -14.29
CA GLU A 169 -12.12 12.81 -12.87
C GLU A 169 -12.29 11.55 -12.01
N LYS A 170 -13.38 10.81 -12.23
CA LYS A 170 -13.66 9.56 -11.52
C LYS A 170 -12.68 8.45 -11.91
N HIS A 171 -12.39 8.33 -13.20
CA HIS A 171 -11.44 7.34 -13.71
C HIS A 171 -10.03 7.61 -13.15
N GLN A 172 -9.56 8.85 -13.26
CA GLN A 172 -8.26 9.29 -12.79
C GLN A 172 -8.11 9.06 -11.28
N LEU A 173 -9.09 9.49 -10.47
CA LEU A 173 -9.08 9.23 -9.03
C LEU A 173 -8.97 7.74 -8.71
N LYS A 174 -9.73 6.90 -9.43
CA LYS A 174 -9.68 5.44 -9.24
C LYS A 174 -8.31 4.85 -9.60
N MET A 175 -7.67 5.36 -10.64
CA MET A 175 -6.32 4.92 -11.05
C MET A 175 -5.24 5.36 -10.05
N GLU A 176 -5.36 6.57 -9.51
CA GLU A 176 -4.49 7.06 -8.43
C GLU A 176 -4.63 6.19 -7.18
N GLN A 177 -5.86 5.89 -6.78
CA GLN A 177 -6.13 4.98 -5.67
C GLN A 177 -5.59 3.56 -5.94
N TYR A 178 -5.68 3.07 -7.18
CA TYR A 178 -5.11 1.78 -7.53
C TYR A 178 -3.59 1.75 -7.32
N LEU A 179 -2.87 2.78 -7.78
CA LEU A 179 -1.43 2.90 -7.56
C LEU A 179 -1.07 3.03 -6.07
N GLN A 180 -1.86 3.79 -5.31
CA GLN A 180 -1.69 3.92 -3.86
C GLN A 180 -1.82 2.56 -3.17
N LEU A 181 -2.86 1.79 -3.50
CA LEU A 181 -3.06 0.45 -2.94
C LEU A 181 -1.94 -0.51 -3.30
N TRP A 182 -1.47 -0.48 -4.55
CA TRP A 182 -0.39 -1.36 -4.98
C TRP A 182 0.89 -1.08 -4.20
N LYS A 183 1.29 0.20 -4.08
CA LYS A 183 2.48 0.62 -3.30
C LYS A 183 2.32 0.21 -1.83
N PHE A 184 1.15 0.45 -1.25
CA PHE A 184 0.83 0.02 0.12
C PHE A 184 0.95 -1.50 0.33
N GLU A 185 0.43 -2.32 -0.59
CA GLU A 185 0.55 -3.78 -0.52
C GLU A 185 2.00 -4.26 -0.71
N GLN A 186 2.80 -3.58 -1.54
CA GLN A 186 4.23 -3.86 -1.67
C GLN A 186 4.96 -3.63 -0.35
N ASP A 187 4.76 -2.45 0.27
CA ASP A 187 5.35 -2.10 1.55
C ASP A 187 4.91 -3.08 2.65
N PHE A 188 3.61 -3.42 2.68
CA PHE A 188 3.05 -4.42 3.59
C PHE A 188 3.75 -5.78 3.44
N GLN A 189 3.83 -6.31 2.21
CA GLN A 189 4.38 -7.64 1.96
C GLN A 189 5.89 -7.71 2.26
N GLN A 190 6.62 -6.63 1.97
CA GLN A 190 8.02 -6.50 2.35
C GLN A 190 8.18 -6.59 3.87
N LEU A 191 7.40 -5.80 4.62
CA LEU A 191 7.45 -5.81 6.08
C LEU A 191 7.09 -7.17 6.68
N VAL A 192 6.04 -7.84 6.19
CA VAL A 192 5.68 -9.19 6.65
C VAL A 192 6.85 -10.15 6.47
N THR A 193 7.50 -10.11 5.30
CA THR A 193 8.64 -10.98 4.99
C THR A 193 9.83 -10.72 5.91
N GLU A 194 10.13 -9.44 6.18
CA GLU A 194 11.22 -9.05 7.07
C GLU A 194 10.93 -9.40 8.55
N VAL A 195 9.68 -9.25 9.01
CA VAL A 195 9.25 -9.65 10.36
C VAL A 195 9.34 -11.17 10.52
N GLU A 196 8.83 -11.94 9.56
CA GLU A 196 8.94 -13.41 9.55
C GLU A 196 10.41 -13.86 9.59
N PHE A 197 11.28 -13.17 8.84
CA PHE A 197 12.71 -13.45 8.85
C PHE A 197 13.35 -13.22 10.23
N LEU A 198 13.03 -12.11 10.92
CA LEU A 198 13.52 -11.87 12.28
C LEU A 198 12.98 -12.90 13.29
N LEU A 199 11.70 -13.25 13.20
CA LEU A 199 11.10 -14.27 14.07
C LEU A 199 11.77 -15.63 13.88
N ASN A 200 12.07 -16.03 12.65
CA ASN A 200 12.79 -17.27 12.37
C ASN A 200 14.21 -17.25 12.97
N GLN A 201 14.95 -16.14 12.82
CA GLN A 201 16.26 -16.00 13.45
C GLN A 201 16.20 -16.02 14.99
N GLN A 202 15.18 -15.39 15.59
CA GLN A 202 14.95 -15.46 17.03
C GLN A 202 14.66 -16.90 17.47
N ALA A 203 13.89 -17.66 16.69
CA ALA A 203 13.51 -19.03 17.01
C ALA A 203 14.74 -19.96 17.05
N GLU A 204 15.70 -19.79 16.14
CA GLU A 204 16.97 -20.54 16.10
C GLU A 204 17.82 -20.39 17.38
N LEU A 205 17.59 -19.34 18.19
CA LEU A 205 18.28 -19.14 19.46
C LEU A 205 17.68 -19.99 20.62
N ALA A 206 16.70 -20.87 20.35
CA ALA A 206 15.94 -21.60 21.38
C ALA A 206 16.71 -22.67 22.16
N ASP A 207 17.81 -23.21 21.62
CA ASP A 207 18.55 -24.26 22.31
C ASP A 207 19.13 -23.73 23.63
N VAL A 208 18.66 -24.28 24.75
CA VAL A 208 19.06 -23.91 26.12
C VAL A 208 20.41 -24.54 26.49
N THR A 209 20.92 -25.47 25.68
CA THR A 209 22.20 -26.10 25.92
C THR A 209 23.37 -25.22 25.47
N GLY A 210 24.50 -25.37 26.16
CA GLY A 210 25.76 -24.75 25.78
C GLY A 210 26.66 -24.37 26.96
N THR A 211 27.78 -23.73 26.64
CA THR A 211 28.67 -23.10 27.62
C THR A 211 28.28 -21.64 27.86
N ILE A 212 28.79 -21.04 28.95
CA ILE A 212 28.61 -19.61 29.24
C ILE A 212 28.99 -18.73 28.04
N ALA A 213 30.06 -19.07 27.33
CA ALA A 213 30.50 -18.34 26.14
C ALA A 213 29.47 -18.40 25.00
N GLN A 214 28.88 -19.59 24.77
CA GLN A 214 27.85 -19.79 23.74
C GLN A 214 26.56 -19.04 24.10
N VAL A 215 26.11 -19.08 25.36
CA VAL A 215 24.93 -18.33 25.81
C VAL A 215 25.16 -16.82 25.70
N LYS A 216 26.35 -16.33 26.08
CA LYS A 216 26.71 -14.91 25.91
C LYS A 216 26.71 -14.49 24.44
N GLN A 217 27.16 -15.36 23.54
CA GLN A 217 27.08 -15.12 22.09
C GLN A 217 25.63 -15.06 21.60
N LYS A 218 24.76 -15.96 22.07
CA LYS A 218 23.32 -15.93 21.75
C LYS A 218 22.64 -14.64 22.24
N ILE A 219 22.97 -14.18 23.44
CA ILE A 219 22.47 -12.88 23.98
C ILE A 219 22.90 -11.73 23.07
N LYS A 220 24.18 -11.68 22.67
CA LYS A 220 24.67 -10.64 21.74
C LYS A 220 23.97 -10.67 20.38
N LYS A 221 23.66 -11.87 19.86
CA LYS A 221 22.86 -12.01 18.63
C LYS A 221 21.45 -11.47 18.82
N LEU A 222 20.80 -11.78 19.95
CA LEU A 222 19.47 -11.29 20.27
C LEU A 222 19.43 -9.76 20.44
N GLU A 223 20.46 -9.14 21.01
CA GLU A 223 20.60 -7.68 21.09
C GLU A 223 20.59 -7.04 19.70
N ASN A 224 21.33 -7.60 18.74
CA ASN A 224 21.31 -7.14 17.35
C ASN A 224 19.93 -7.36 16.69
N LEU A 225 19.27 -8.51 16.93
CA LEU A 225 17.91 -8.73 16.45
C LEU A 225 16.91 -7.71 17.02
N ASP A 226 17.05 -7.34 18.31
CA ASP A 226 16.21 -6.32 18.93
C ASP A 226 16.44 -4.95 18.30
N GLU A 227 17.69 -4.54 18.07
CA GLU A 227 18.03 -3.30 17.37
C GLU A 227 17.41 -3.25 15.96
N ASN A 228 17.56 -4.31 15.16
CA ASN A 228 16.97 -4.40 13.83
C ASN A 228 15.44 -4.38 13.87
N SER A 229 14.85 -4.99 14.91
CA SER A 229 13.40 -4.98 15.10
C SER A 229 12.85 -3.57 15.31
N GLN A 230 13.58 -2.67 15.98
CA GLN A 230 13.13 -1.29 16.21
C GLN A 230 13.00 -0.49 14.91
N GLU A 231 13.93 -0.70 13.96
CA GLU A 231 13.84 -0.09 12.63
C GLU A 231 12.60 -0.61 11.89
N LEU A 232 12.36 -1.92 11.93
CA LEU A 232 11.21 -2.57 11.31
C LEU A 232 9.88 -2.11 11.90
N LEU A 233 9.79 -2.00 13.22
CA LEU A 233 8.60 -1.51 13.93
C LEU A 233 8.31 -0.05 13.56
N SER A 234 9.35 0.77 13.40
CA SER A 234 9.20 2.15 12.93
C SER A 234 8.63 2.19 11.50
N LYS A 235 9.16 1.38 10.58
CA LYS A 235 8.63 1.25 9.21
C LYS A 235 7.18 0.76 9.20
N ALA A 236 6.85 -0.24 10.03
CA ALA A 236 5.49 -0.74 10.17
C ALA A 236 4.52 0.35 10.63
N GLN A 237 4.91 1.18 11.60
CA GLN A 237 4.10 2.33 12.04
C GLN A 237 3.86 3.32 10.89
N PHE A 238 4.87 3.62 10.07
CA PHE A 238 4.68 4.48 8.90
C PHE A 238 3.67 3.90 7.90
N VAL A 239 3.75 2.60 7.59
CA VAL A 239 2.80 1.94 6.68
C VAL A 239 1.39 1.90 7.27
N ILE A 240 1.23 1.65 8.56
CA ILE A 240 -0.07 1.70 9.25
C ILE A 240 -0.66 3.11 9.19
N LEU A 241 0.14 4.14 9.47
CA LEU A 241 -0.30 5.54 9.38
C LEU A 241 -0.69 5.92 7.95
N HIS A 242 0.08 5.46 6.96
CA HIS A 242 -0.26 5.65 5.55
C HIS A 242 -1.59 4.98 5.22
N GLY A 243 -1.80 3.73 5.64
CA GLY A 243 -3.07 3.02 5.44
C GLY A 243 -4.26 3.74 6.09
N HIS A 244 -4.11 4.26 7.32
CA HIS A 244 -5.15 5.07 7.96
C HIS A 244 -5.47 6.36 7.20
N LYS A 245 -4.45 7.01 6.62
CA LYS A 245 -4.66 8.19 5.77
C LYS A 245 -5.44 7.84 4.50
N LEU A 246 -5.12 6.72 3.84
CA LEU A 246 -5.89 6.24 2.70
C LEU A 246 -7.35 5.97 3.09
N ALA A 247 -7.56 5.27 4.22
CA ALA A 247 -8.89 5.00 4.75
C ALA A 247 -9.70 6.28 5.02
N ALA A 248 -9.10 7.28 5.67
CA ALA A 248 -9.73 8.57 5.94
C ALA A 248 -10.09 9.36 4.66
N ASN A 249 -9.34 9.13 3.57
CA ASN A 249 -9.62 9.69 2.25
C ASN A 249 -10.63 8.88 1.43
N HIS A 250 -11.40 8.00 2.07
CA HIS A 250 -12.46 7.18 1.43
C HIS A 250 -11.94 6.34 0.26
N HIS A 251 -10.76 5.74 0.44
CA HIS A 251 -10.16 4.87 -0.56
C HIS A 251 -11.09 3.69 -0.92
N TYR A 252 -11.19 3.34 -2.21
CA TYR A 252 -12.13 2.28 -2.67
C TYR A 252 -11.88 0.91 -2.01
N ALA A 253 -10.64 0.64 -1.59
CA ALA A 253 -10.20 -0.60 -0.95
C ALA A 253 -10.12 -0.50 0.60
N LEU A 254 -11.01 0.28 1.22
CA LEU A 254 -11.03 0.57 2.66
C LEU A 254 -10.85 -0.67 3.54
N ASP A 255 -11.66 -1.71 3.32
CA ASP A 255 -11.67 -2.90 4.18
C ASP A 255 -10.33 -3.64 4.14
N LEU A 256 -9.75 -3.80 2.95
CA LEU A 256 -8.46 -4.45 2.77
C LEU A 256 -7.34 -3.67 3.45
N ILE A 257 -7.30 -2.35 3.25
CA ILE A 257 -6.28 -1.48 3.86
C ILE A 257 -6.35 -1.56 5.40
N CYS A 258 -7.57 -1.48 5.96
CA CYS A 258 -7.79 -1.62 7.39
C CYS A 258 -7.37 -2.99 7.91
N GLN A 259 -7.68 -4.06 7.18
CA GLN A 259 -7.24 -5.42 7.51
C GLN A 259 -5.71 -5.51 7.57
N ARG A 260 -5.00 -5.02 6.54
CA ARG A 260 -3.52 -5.02 6.51
C ARG A 260 -2.90 -4.22 7.65
N CYS A 261 -3.48 -3.08 7.99
CA CYS A 261 -3.02 -2.29 9.14
C CYS A 261 -3.17 -3.07 10.46
N ASN A 262 -4.26 -3.81 10.63
CA ASN A 262 -4.48 -4.64 11.81
C ASN A 262 -3.48 -5.82 11.85
N GLU A 263 -3.23 -6.45 10.71
CA GLU A 263 -2.23 -7.53 10.58
C GLU A 263 -0.82 -7.04 10.94
N LEU A 264 -0.39 -5.87 10.44
CA LEU A 264 0.92 -5.30 10.80
C LEU A 264 1.02 -4.96 12.29
N ARG A 265 -0.05 -4.43 12.90
CA ARG A 265 -0.06 -4.18 14.36
C ARG A 265 0.11 -5.49 15.13
N TYR A 266 -0.65 -6.52 14.76
CA TYR A 266 -0.55 -7.83 15.39
C TYR A 266 0.85 -8.46 15.25
N LEU A 267 1.43 -8.42 14.04
CA LEU A 267 2.78 -8.94 13.80
C LEU A 267 3.85 -8.15 14.58
N SER A 268 3.68 -6.83 14.68
CA SER A 268 4.55 -5.97 15.49
C SER A 268 4.52 -6.37 16.96
N ASP A 269 3.33 -6.62 17.50
CA ASP A 269 3.15 -7.06 18.90
C ASP A 269 3.79 -8.44 19.13
N ILE A 270 3.61 -9.39 18.21
CA ILE A 270 4.27 -10.70 18.29
C ILE A 270 5.79 -10.53 18.34
N LEU A 271 6.37 -9.76 17.41
CA LEU A 271 7.82 -9.57 17.32
C LEU A 271 8.41 -9.03 18.63
N VAL A 272 7.79 -7.99 19.19
CA VAL A 272 8.20 -7.41 20.47
C VAL A 272 8.13 -8.43 21.61
N ASN A 273 7.02 -9.17 21.68
CA ASN A 273 6.80 -10.14 22.76
C ASN A 273 7.76 -11.32 22.66
N GLU A 274 8.01 -11.85 21.46
CA GLU A 274 8.91 -12.98 21.23
C GLU A 274 10.38 -12.63 21.53
N ILE A 275 10.83 -11.44 21.12
CA ILE A 275 12.19 -10.95 21.46
C ILE A 275 12.33 -10.78 22.97
N LYS A 276 11.32 -10.19 23.63
CA LYS A 276 11.32 -10.00 25.08
C LYS A 276 11.32 -11.32 25.83
N ALA A 277 10.47 -12.27 25.44
CA ALA A 277 10.42 -13.61 26.01
C ALA A 277 11.79 -14.32 25.89
N LYS A 278 12.42 -14.24 24.71
CA LYS A 278 13.74 -14.82 24.48
C LYS A 278 14.83 -14.20 25.34
N ARG A 279 14.80 -12.88 25.51
CA ARG A 279 15.75 -12.14 26.34
C ARG A 279 15.67 -12.61 27.80
N ILE A 280 14.45 -12.77 28.32
CA ILE A 280 14.22 -13.28 29.67
C ILE A 280 14.76 -14.70 29.79
N GLN A 281 14.42 -15.58 28.84
CA GLN A 281 14.87 -16.97 28.83
C GLN A 281 16.41 -17.07 28.83
N LEU A 282 17.10 -16.42 27.88
CA LEU A 282 18.56 -16.46 27.79
C LEU A 282 19.25 -15.83 29.02
N SER A 283 18.66 -14.79 29.61
CA SER A 283 19.17 -14.19 30.85
C SER A 283 19.13 -15.17 32.01
N ARG A 284 18.03 -15.93 32.15
CA ARG A 284 17.90 -16.99 33.16
C ARG A 284 18.92 -18.10 32.91
N THR A 285 19.02 -18.61 31.68
CA THR A 285 20.02 -19.63 31.31
C THR A 285 21.44 -19.19 31.62
N PHE A 286 21.80 -17.93 31.32
CA PHE A 286 23.13 -17.39 31.63
C PHE A 286 23.42 -17.36 33.13
N LYS A 287 22.45 -16.93 33.95
CA LYS A 287 22.58 -16.95 35.42
C LYS A 287 22.77 -18.36 35.94
N MET A 288 22.00 -19.33 35.42
CA MET A 288 22.11 -20.74 35.80
C MET A 288 23.50 -21.30 35.53
N HIS A 289 24.04 -21.08 34.32
CA HIS A 289 25.38 -21.56 33.99
C HIS A 289 26.46 -20.91 34.87
N LYS A 290 26.31 -19.63 35.22
CA LYS A 290 27.25 -18.95 36.12
C LYS A 290 27.23 -19.56 37.52
N LEU A 291 26.04 -19.84 38.07
CA LEU A 291 25.89 -20.50 39.37
C LEU A 291 26.49 -21.91 39.34
N LEU A 292 26.21 -22.70 38.30
CA LEU A 292 26.79 -24.04 38.13
C LEU A 292 28.32 -24.00 38.02
N GLN A 293 28.88 -23.00 37.33
CA GLN A 293 30.33 -22.83 37.26
C GLN A 293 30.94 -22.51 38.64
N GLN A 294 30.31 -21.63 39.41
CA GLN A 294 30.77 -21.27 40.76
C GLN A 294 30.67 -22.46 41.72
N ALA A 295 29.57 -23.20 41.69
CA ALA A 295 29.39 -24.41 42.50
C ALA A 295 30.43 -25.48 42.14
N ARG A 296 30.70 -25.70 40.84
CA ARG A 296 31.76 -26.61 40.40
C ARG A 296 33.14 -26.17 40.88
N GLN A 297 33.47 -24.89 40.77
CA GLN A 297 34.74 -24.36 41.26
C GLN A 297 34.88 -24.56 42.78
N CYS A 298 33.80 -24.35 43.54
CA CYS A 298 33.77 -24.62 44.97
C CYS A 298 34.02 -26.11 45.27
N CYS A 299 33.45 -27.03 44.48
CA CYS A 299 33.73 -28.46 44.59
C CYS A 299 35.21 -28.79 44.28
N ASP A 300 35.77 -28.23 43.20
CA ASP A 300 37.17 -28.44 42.80
C ASP A 300 38.12 -27.93 43.92
N GLU A 301 37.83 -26.76 44.51
CA GLU A 301 38.57 -26.20 45.64
C GLU A 301 38.47 -27.10 46.90
N GLY A 302 37.29 -27.64 47.18
CA GLY A 302 37.06 -28.58 48.28
C GLY A 302 37.80 -29.91 48.09
N GLU A 303 37.80 -30.46 46.87
CA GLU A 303 38.56 -31.65 46.51
C GLU A 303 40.07 -31.41 46.71
N CYS A 304 40.60 -30.29 46.21
CA CYS A 304 41.98 -29.89 46.45
C CYS A 304 42.30 -29.74 47.94
N LEU A 305 41.40 -29.12 48.73
CA LEU A 305 41.60 -28.93 50.17
C LEU A 305 41.68 -30.27 50.91
N LEU A 306 40.80 -31.21 50.57
CA LEU A 306 40.77 -32.56 51.17
C LEU A 306 41.98 -33.40 50.74
N ALA A 307 42.36 -33.35 49.46
CA ALA A 307 43.53 -34.06 48.95
C ALA A 307 44.84 -33.57 49.59
N ASN A 308 44.89 -32.31 50.04
CA ASN A 308 46.06 -31.70 50.66
C ASN A 308 46.24 -32.01 52.16
N GLN A 309 45.42 -32.88 52.77
CA GLN A 309 45.47 -33.25 54.20
C GLN A 309 46.41 -34.44 54.48
N GLU A 310 47.70 -34.32 54.15
CA GLU A 310 48.70 -35.36 54.38
C GLU A 310 49.07 -35.48 55.88
N ILE A 311 49.35 -36.70 56.35
CA ILE A 311 49.70 -36.99 57.76
C ILE A 311 50.92 -36.17 58.22
N ASP A 312 51.85 -35.91 57.30
CA ASP A 312 53.07 -35.14 57.55
C ASP A 312 52.83 -33.66 57.87
N LYS A 313 51.62 -33.14 57.60
CA LYS A 313 51.23 -31.75 57.92
C LYS A 313 50.65 -31.59 59.32
N PHE A 314 50.46 -32.65 60.11
CA PHE A 314 49.87 -32.58 61.45
C PHE A 314 50.88 -32.87 62.57
N GLN A 315 52.13 -32.42 62.40
CA GLN A 315 53.22 -32.70 63.33
C GLN A 315 53.17 -31.85 64.62
N SER A 316 52.37 -30.78 64.62
CA SER A 316 52.16 -29.91 65.79
C SER A 316 50.68 -29.59 66.02
N LYS A 317 50.37 -29.09 67.22
CA LYS A 317 49.03 -28.61 67.58
C LYS A 317 48.65 -27.40 66.73
N GLU A 318 49.60 -26.50 66.47
CA GLU A 318 49.40 -25.32 65.63
C GLU A 318 49.02 -25.71 64.19
N ASP A 319 49.65 -26.73 63.62
CA ASP A 319 49.35 -27.18 62.25
C ASP A 319 47.94 -27.78 62.15
N ALA A 320 47.53 -28.56 63.15
CA ALA A 320 46.16 -29.10 63.21
C ALA A 320 45.10 -28.00 63.39
N GLN A 321 45.39 -26.97 64.18
CA GLN A 321 44.50 -25.81 64.33
C GLN A 321 44.37 -25.02 63.03
N LYS A 322 45.47 -24.87 62.27
CA LYS A 322 45.45 -24.20 60.98
C LYS A 322 44.61 -24.98 59.95
N ALA A 323 44.78 -26.29 59.87
CA ALA A 323 43.99 -27.14 58.98
C ALA A 323 42.49 -27.10 59.30
N LEU A 324 42.13 -27.08 60.59
CA LEU A 324 40.74 -26.88 61.04
C LEU A 324 40.20 -25.52 60.57
N GLN A 325 40.95 -24.44 60.77
CA GLN A 325 40.55 -23.10 60.34
C GLN A 325 40.37 -23.01 58.81
N ASP A 326 41.23 -23.66 58.03
CA ASP A 326 41.11 -23.69 56.57
C ASP A 326 39.82 -24.42 56.13
N ILE A 327 39.44 -25.50 56.82
CA ILE A 327 38.17 -26.22 56.59
C ILE A 327 36.97 -25.33 56.97
N GLU A 328 37.00 -24.68 58.13
CA GLU A 328 35.93 -23.79 58.58
C GLU A 328 35.72 -22.62 57.60
N ASN A 329 36.80 -21.99 57.16
CA ASN A 329 36.77 -20.92 56.16
C ASN A 329 36.19 -21.40 54.82
N PHE A 330 36.55 -22.61 54.38
CA PHE A 330 35.97 -23.20 53.17
C PHE A 330 34.47 -23.45 53.32
N LEU A 331 34.01 -23.99 54.46
CA LEU A 331 32.60 -24.25 54.72
C LEU A 331 31.77 -22.95 54.75
N GLU A 332 32.31 -21.86 55.30
CA GLU A 332 31.66 -20.54 55.25
C GLU A 332 31.53 -20.02 53.80
N MET A 333 32.57 -20.18 52.98
CA MET A 333 32.54 -19.78 51.57
C MET A 333 31.60 -20.65 50.73
N ALA A 334 31.52 -21.95 51.03
CA ALA A 334 30.70 -22.93 50.32
C ALA A 334 29.22 -22.90 50.72
N LEU A 335 28.89 -22.28 51.86
CA LEU A 335 27.55 -22.24 52.45
C LEU A 335 26.41 -21.86 51.46
N PRO A 336 26.60 -20.88 50.54
CA PRO A 336 25.60 -20.53 49.54
C PRO A 336 25.28 -21.66 48.56
N PHE A 337 26.21 -22.58 48.32
CA PHE A 337 26.03 -23.72 47.41
C PHE A 337 25.56 -24.99 48.13
N ILE A 338 25.91 -25.11 49.43
CA ILE A 338 25.53 -26.25 50.28
C ILE A 338 24.05 -26.19 50.69
N ASN A 339 23.54 -25.00 51.02
CA ASN A 339 22.16 -24.79 51.49
C ASN A 339 21.19 -24.37 50.37
N TYR A 340 21.50 -24.69 49.12
CA TYR A 340 20.66 -24.28 48.00
C TYR A 340 19.39 -25.14 47.97
N GLU A 341 18.23 -24.53 48.24
CA GLU A 341 16.94 -25.22 48.21
C GLU A 341 16.58 -25.65 46.76
N PRO A 342 16.29 -26.95 46.51
CA PRO A 342 15.91 -27.44 45.19
C PRO A 342 14.64 -26.77 44.64
N GLU A 343 13.69 -26.38 45.50
CA GLU A 343 12.48 -25.66 45.07
C GLU A 343 12.81 -24.27 44.52
N THR A 344 13.87 -23.65 45.02
CA THR A 344 14.35 -22.33 44.58
C THR A 344 14.96 -22.39 43.18
N LEU A 345 15.65 -23.49 42.83
CA LEU A 345 16.14 -23.75 41.46
C LEU A 345 14.98 -23.90 40.47
N GLN A 346 13.91 -24.58 40.88
CA GLN A 346 12.77 -24.84 40.01
C GLN A 346 11.97 -23.55 39.72
N TYR A 347 11.84 -22.68 40.72
CA TYR A 347 11.18 -21.37 40.60
C TYR A 347 12.04 -20.31 39.88
N GLU A 348 13.37 -20.28 40.09
CA GLU A 348 14.24 -19.30 39.44
C GLU A 348 14.48 -19.59 37.95
N PHE A 349 14.51 -20.87 37.56
CA PHE A 349 14.98 -21.27 36.23
C PHE A 349 13.91 -21.89 35.33
N ASP A 350 12.64 -21.97 35.77
CA ASP A 350 11.51 -22.54 35.01
C ASP A 350 11.90 -23.87 34.34
N VAL A 351 12.54 -24.77 35.11
CA VAL A 351 12.82 -26.13 34.66
C VAL A 351 11.51 -26.90 34.72
N ILE A 352 10.77 -26.89 33.61
CA ILE A 352 9.66 -27.82 33.33
C ILE A 352 10.24 -29.05 32.64
#